data_AF-A0A7L4ZWA2-F1
#
_entry.id   AF-A0A7L4ZWA2-F1
#
_cell.length_a   1.000
_cell.length_b   1.000
_cell.length_c   1.000
_cell.angle_alpha   90.00
_cell.angle_beta   90.00
_cell.angle_gamma   90.00
#
_symmetry.space_group_name_H-M   'P 1'
#
loop_
_entity.id
_entity.type
_entity.pdbx_description
1 polymer ?
#
loop_
_entity_poly.entity_id
_entity_poly.type
_entity_poly.pdbx_seq_one_letter_code
_entity_poly.pdbx_strand_id
1 'polypeptide(L)' 'MENLRHRIITNPRQCGRRPCIRGKRIRVVDVLNLLAAGLSPEQVLAEMPDLEPLDI' A
#
# COMPACT_ATOMS: atom_id res chain seq x y z
N MET A 1 19.39 -0.48 -4.26
CA MET A 1 18.51 -1.14 -3.28
C MET A 1 17.64 -0.05 -2.66
N GLU A 2 16.49 0.19 -3.26
CA GLU A 2 15.63 1.30 -2.86
C GLU A 2 14.89 0.93 -1.56
N ASN A 3 15.04 1.77 -0.54
CA ASN A 3 14.56 1.49 0.80
C ASN A 3 13.02 1.61 0.84
N LEU A 4 12.32 0.48 0.91
CA LEU A 4 10.87 0.37 1.13
C LEU A 4 10.37 1.25 2.28
N ARG A 5 11.24 1.52 3.26
CA ARG A 5 11.00 2.38 4.44
C ARG A 5 10.69 3.85 4.10
N HIS A 6 11.09 4.35 2.93
CA HIS A 6 10.76 5.73 2.50
C HIS A 6 9.36 5.84 1.87
N ARG A 7 8.79 4.73 1.38
CA ARG A 7 7.47 4.71 0.75
C ARG A 7 6.34 4.40 1.73
N ILE A 8 6.65 3.74 2.84
CA ILE A 8 5.65 3.36 3.84
C ILE A 8 5.74 4.33 5.01
N ILE A 9 4.75 5.23 5.12
CA ILE A 9 4.60 6.07 6.30
C ILE A 9 3.96 5.24 7.41
N THR A 10 4.70 5.04 8.49
CA THR A 10 4.18 4.46 9.74
C THR A 10 3.90 5.58 10.73
N ASN A 11 2.75 6.24 10.59
CA ASN A 11 2.34 7.27 11.54
C ASN A 11 1.48 6.63 12.66
N PRO A 12 1.94 6.62 13.93
CA PRO A 12 1.17 6.02 15.02
C PRO A 12 -0.16 6.74 15.33
N ARG A 13 -0.35 7.98 14.82
CA ARG A 13 -1.57 8.78 14.98
C ARG A 13 -2.50 8.79 13.75
N GLN A 14 -2.07 8.22 12.62
CA GLN A 14 -2.90 8.05 11.42
C GLN A 14 -3.03 6.55 11.09
N CYS A 15 -4.12 6.14 10.46
CA CYS A 15 -4.37 4.74 10.12
C CYS A 15 -4.33 3.75 11.31
N GLY A 16 -4.53 4.19 12.56
CA GLY A 16 -4.61 3.31 13.74
C GLY A 16 -3.38 2.43 13.97
N ARG A 17 -2.17 3.00 13.90
CA ARG A 17 -0.85 2.30 13.93
C ARG A 17 -0.53 1.41 12.73
N ARG A 18 -1.36 1.41 11.68
CA ARG A 18 -1.09 0.58 10.50
C ARG A 18 -0.18 1.30 9.51
N PRO A 19 0.77 0.60 8.87
CA PRO A 19 1.56 1.16 7.78
C PRO A 19 0.64 1.61 6.65
N CYS A 20 0.77 2.88 6.27
CA CYS A 20 0.04 3.49 5.17
C CYS A 20 1.03 3.91 4.07
N ILE A 21 0.61 3.77 2.81
CA ILE A 21 1.44 4.16 1.67
C ILE A 21 1.58 5.69 1.67
N ARG A 22 2.79 6.19 1.43
CA ARG A 22 3.13 7.61 1.51
C ARG A 22 2.19 8.45 0.66
N GLY A 23 1.51 9.41 1.30
CA GLY A 23 0.58 10.33 0.63
C GLY A 23 -0.80 9.74 0.34
N LYS A 24 -1.08 8.49 0.75
CA LYS A 24 -2.34 7.80 0.46
C LYS A 24 -2.94 7.25 1.75
N ARG A 25 -4.27 7.32 1.86
CA ARG A 25 -5.02 6.72 3.00
C ARG A 25 -5.25 5.22 2.81
N ILE A 26 -4.35 4.56 2.10
CA ILE A 26 -4.43 3.15 1.77
C ILE A 26 -3.47 2.40 2.69
N ARG A 27 -3.99 1.38 3.38
CA ARG A 27 -3.20 0.58 4.30
C ARG A 27 -2.49 -0.50 3.50
N VAL A 28 -1.22 -0.74 3.83
CA VAL A 28 -0.44 -1.83 3.20
C VAL A 28 -1.13 -3.19 3.37
N VAL A 29 -1.86 -3.38 4.48
CA VAL A 29 -2.63 -4.62 4.72
C VAL A 29 -3.75 -4.84 3.70
N ASP A 30 -4.37 -3.78 3.16
CA ASP A 30 -5.44 -3.95 2.18
C ASP A 30 -4.87 -4.41 0.84
N VAL A 31 -3.73 -3.85 0.43
CA VAL A 31 -2.96 -4.28 -0.75
C VAL A 31 -2.52 -5.73 -0.59
N LEU A 32 -1.92 -6.08 0.56
CA LEU A 32 -1.53 -7.45 0.86
C LEU A 32 -2.71 -8.42 0.87
N ASN A 33 -3.89 -8.00 1.32
CA ASN A 33 -5.10 -8.83 1.27
C ASN A 33 -5.57 -9.07 -0.18
N LEU A 34 -5.51 -8.05 -1.04
CA LEU A 34 -5.86 -8.21 -2.46
C LEU A 34 -4.88 -9.13 -3.19
N LEU A 35 -3.59 -8.98 -2.93
CA LEU A 35 -2.57 -9.90 -3.44
C LEU A 35 -2.78 -11.32 -2.91
N ALA A 36 -3.10 -11.47 -1.61
CA ALA A 36 -3.40 -12.76 -1.01
C ALA A 36 -4.70 -13.40 -1.54
N ALA A 37 -5.65 -12.58 -2.00
CA ALA A 37 -6.84 -13.03 -2.71
C ALA A 37 -6.55 -13.48 -4.15
N GLY A 38 -5.30 -13.37 -4.61
CA GLY A 38 -4.85 -13.81 -5.93
C GLY A 38 -4.97 -12.77 -7.04
N LEU A 39 -5.21 -11.50 -6.69
CA LEU A 39 -5.19 -10.41 -7.67
C LEU A 39 -3.76 -10.11 -8.10
N SER A 40 -3.59 -9.81 -9.37
CA SER A 40 -2.30 -9.33 -9.88
C SER A 40 -2.07 -7.86 -9.48
N PRO A 41 -0.80 -7.40 -9.43
CA PRO A 41 -0.49 -6.00 -9.16
C PRO A 41 -1.24 -5.03 -10.08
N GLU A 42 -1.43 -5.36 -11.36
CA GLU A 42 -2.19 -4.51 -12.29
C GLU A 42 -3.66 -4.40 -11.91
N GLN A 43 -4.27 -5.49 -11.43
CA GLN A 43 -5.65 -5.48 -10.95
C GLN A 43 -5.80 -4.67 -9.67
N VAL A 44 -4.84 -4.77 -8.75
CA VAL A 44 -4.83 -3.95 -7.53
C VAL A 44 -4.71 -2.47 -7.86
N LEU A 45 -3.90 -2.10 -8.85
CA LEU A 45 -3.79 -0.73 -9.35
C LEU A 45 -5.07 -0.25 -10.05
N ALA A 46 -5.79 -1.15 -10.72
CA ALA A 46 -7.09 -0.82 -11.33
C ALA A 46 -8.17 -0.56 -10.27
N GLU A 47 -8.20 -1.37 -9.21
CA GLU A 47 -9.13 -1.20 -8.07
C GLU A 47 -8.75 0.02 -7.20
N MET A 48 -7.46 0.33 -7.14
CA MET A 48 -6.91 1.42 -6.35
C MET A 48 -6.10 2.33 -7.27
N PRO A 49 -6.76 3.22 -8.05
CA PRO A 49 -6.08 4.10 -9.01
C PRO A 49 -5.12 5.09 -8.34
N ASP A 50 -5.23 5.21 -7.01
CA ASP A 50 -4.28 5.92 -6.20
C ASP A 50 -2.96 5.14 -6.07
N LEU A 51 -2.88 3.82 -6.03
CA LEU A 51 -1.59 3.15 -5.89
C LEU A 51 -0.67 3.39 -7.10
N GLU A 52 0.63 3.49 -6.85
CA GLU A 52 1.63 3.35 -7.90
C GLU A 52 2.10 1.89 -8.01
N PRO A 53 2.51 1.40 -9.19
CA PRO A 53 3.04 0.05 -9.36
C PRO A 53 4.26 -0.23 -8.48
N LEU A 54 4.99 0.82 -8.12
CA LEU A 54 6.17 0.75 -7.27
C LEU A 54 5.81 0.72 -5.76
N ASP A 55 4.53 0.84 -5.40
CA ASP A 55 4.02 0.69 -4.02
C ASP A 55 3.58 -0.75 -3.70
N ILE A 56 3.52 -1.62 -4.71
CA ILE A 56 3.16 -3.05 -4.59
C ILE A 56 4.42 -3.91 -4.52
#